data_AF-A0A154MBY9-F1
#
_entry.id   AF-A0A154MBY9-F1
#
_cell.length_a   1.000
_cell.length_b   1.000
_cell.length_c   1.000
_cell.angle_alpha   90.00
_cell.angle_beta   90.00
_cell.angle_gamma   90.00
#
_symmetry.space_group_name_H-M   'P 1'
#
loop_
_entity.id
_entity.type
_entity.pdbx_description
1 polymer ?
#
loop_
_entity_poly.entity_id
_entity_poly.type
_entity_poly.pdbx_seq_one_letter_code
_entity_poly.pdbx_strand_id
1 'polypeptide(L)'
;MTIDLTRDERTVLRCGLAEWGGPAACTDALAVAMGFQDVPDLFEQAKRLRATLADEEPLRASEWRKTLIATEIVFASDVFGSGMDWSITTGFADEETLPILRDLQRKIARALGSAHYRPGPPERL
;
A
#
# COMPACT_ATOMS: atom_id res chain seq x y z
N MET A 1 3.82 13.74 0.94
CA MET A 1 4.17 13.55 -0.48
C MET A 1 2.92 13.11 -1.21
N THR A 2 2.53 13.84 -2.23
CA THR A 2 1.35 13.53 -3.06
C THR A 2 1.78 12.70 -4.26
N ILE A 3 1.01 11.65 -4.57
CA ILE A 3 1.17 10.83 -5.78
C ILE A 3 -0.18 10.90 -6.50
N ASP A 4 -0.14 11.17 -7.80
CA ASP A 4 -1.34 11.20 -8.63
C ASP A 4 -1.85 9.76 -8.88
N LEU A 5 -2.93 9.41 -8.17
CA LEU A 5 -3.57 8.10 -8.22
C LEU A 5 -4.95 8.22 -8.85
N THR A 6 -5.30 7.25 -9.68
CA THR A 6 -6.68 7.10 -10.14
C THR A 6 -7.58 6.68 -8.98
N ARG A 7 -8.90 6.77 -9.20
CA ARG A 7 -9.89 6.28 -8.24
C ARG A 7 -9.68 4.80 -7.92
N ASP A 8 -9.42 3.97 -8.92
CA ASP A 8 -9.29 2.53 -8.76
C ASP A 8 -7.99 2.16 -8.05
N GLU A 9 -6.87 2.79 -8.42
CA GLU A 9 -5.58 2.64 -7.72
C GLU A 9 -5.70 2.95 -6.22
N ARG A 10 -6.35 4.07 -5.89
CA ARG A 10 -6.60 4.45 -4.50
C ARG A 10 -7.55 3.48 -3.81
N THR A 11 -8.56 2.98 -4.51
CA THR A 11 -9.52 2.03 -3.96
C THR A 11 -8.84 0.69 -3.67
N VAL A 12 -8.01 0.18 -4.56
CA VAL A 12 -7.20 -1.04 -4.35
C VAL A 12 -6.28 -0.91 -3.13
N LEU A 13 -5.61 0.24 -2.95
CA LEU A 13 -4.82 0.47 -1.73
C LEU A 13 -5.68 0.46 -0.46
N ARG A 14 -6.86 1.08 -0.51
CA ARG A 14 -7.79 1.12 0.64
C ARG A 14 -8.35 -0.26 0.95
N CYS A 15 -8.66 -1.08 -0.05
CA CYS A 15 -9.05 -2.48 0.10
C CYS A 15 -7.90 -3.28 0.72
N GLY A 16 -6.68 -3.14 0.19
CA GLY A 16 -5.52 -3.84 0.73
C GLY A 16 -5.26 -3.55 2.22
N LEU A 17 -5.50 -2.32 2.68
CA LEU A 17 -5.45 -1.99 4.10
C LEU A 17 -6.65 -2.51 4.91
N ALA A 18 -7.83 -2.63 4.28
CA ALA A 18 -9.05 -3.08 4.95
C ALA A 18 -9.04 -4.58 5.27
N GLU A 19 -8.52 -5.39 4.34
CA GLU A 19 -8.54 -6.85 4.42
C GLU A 19 -7.75 -7.40 5.61
N TRP A 20 -6.76 -6.65 6.13
CA TRP A 20 -6.05 -7.01 7.36
C TRP A 20 -6.93 -7.02 8.61
N GLY A 21 -8.04 -6.26 8.61
CA GLY A 21 -9.06 -6.33 9.67
C GLY A 21 -10.16 -7.36 9.42
N GLY A 22 -10.02 -8.18 8.37
CA GLY A 22 -11.00 -9.18 7.92
C GLY A 22 -10.37 -10.57 7.76
N PRO A 23 -10.43 -11.19 6.57
CA PRO A 23 -10.03 -12.60 6.36
C PRO A 23 -8.53 -12.84 6.47
N ALA A 24 -7.69 -11.80 6.34
CA ALA A 24 -6.24 -11.95 6.39
C ALA A 24 -5.76 -12.24 7.82
N ALA A 25 -4.84 -13.20 7.94
CA ALA A 25 -4.29 -13.65 9.22
C ALA A 25 -2.88 -13.07 9.44
N CYS A 26 -2.80 -11.83 9.93
CA CYS A 26 -1.51 -11.21 10.22
C CYS A 26 -0.88 -11.76 11.51
N THR A 27 0.45 -11.88 11.52
CA THR A 27 1.25 -12.13 12.72
C THR A 27 2.07 -10.90 13.06
N ASP A 28 2.50 -10.73 14.30
CA ASP A 28 3.35 -9.59 14.69
C ASP A 28 4.64 -9.53 13.86
N ALA A 29 5.25 -10.69 13.58
CA ALA A 29 6.44 -10.75 12.73
C ALA A 29 6.19 -10.22 11.31
N LEU A 30 5.02 -10.54 10.74
CA LEU A 30 4.62 -10.04 9.42
C LEU A 30 4.27 -8.55 9.46
N ALA A 31 3.57 -8.09 10.50
CA ALA A 31 3.28 -6.67 10.70
C ALA A 31 4.57 -5.84 10.77
N VAL A 32 5.56 -6.31 11.53
CA VAL A 32 6.89 -5.70 11.60
C VAL A 32 7.60 -5.72 10.24
N ALA A 33 7.54 -6.83 9.51
CA ALA A 33 8.14 -6.92 8.17
C ALA A 33 7.52 -5.93 7.18
N MET A 34 6.22 -5.63 7.31
CA MET A 34 5.52 -4.61 6.53
C MET A 34 5.79 -3.17 7.01
N GLY A 35 6.47 -2.99 8.14
CA GLY A 35 6.85 -1.70 8.72
C GLY A 35 5.91 -1.16 9.79
N PHE A 36 4.98 -1.98 10.31
CA PHE A 36 4.20 -1.66 11.52
C PHE A 36 4.96 -2.06 12.78
N GLN A 37 4.45 -1.71 13.96
CA GLN A 37 5.09 -2.13 15.23
C GLN A 37 4.66 -3.54 15.65
N ASP A 38 3.39 -3.86 15.44
CA ASP A 38 2.73 -5.12 15.79
C ASP A 38 1.36 -5.17 15.06
N VAL A 39 0.58 -6.23 15.29
CA VAL A 39 -0.77 -6.35 14.70
C VAL A 39 -1.73 -5.24 15.17
N PRO A 40 -1.80 -4.85 16.45
CA PRO A 40 -2.60 -3.71 16.88
C PRO A 40 -2.24 -2.39 16.15
N ASP A 41 -0.96 -2.06 16.00
CA ASP A 41 -0.50 -0.89 15.25
C ASP A 41 -0.85 -0.98 13.76
N LEU A 42 -0.80 -2.17 13.16
CA LEU A 42 -1.30 -2.40 11.80
C LEU A 42 -2.77 -1.99 11.67
N PHE A 43 -3.64 -2.40 12.60
CA PHE A 43 -5.07 -2.09 12.50
C PHE A 43 -5.36 -0.59 12.67
N GLU A 44 -4.74 0.04 13.66
CA GLU A 44 -4.91 1.48 13.89
C GLU A 44 -4.36 2.31 12.74
N GLN A 45 -3.15 1.97 12.25
CA GLN A 45 -2.58 2.68 11.11
C GLN A 45 -3.34 2.41 9.83
N ALA A 46 -3.82 1.18 9.57
CA ALA A 46 -4.61 0.86 8.38
C ALA A 46 -5.90 1.68 8.35
N LYS A 47 -6.60 1.83 9.48
CA LYS A 47 -7.78 2.70 9.59
C LYS A 47 -7.45 4.15 9.25
N ARG A 48 -6.38 4.71 9.83
CA ARG A 48 -5.93 6.08 9.57
C ARG A 48 -5.55 6.28 8.09
N LEU A 49 -4.71 5.40 7.55
CA LEU A 49 -4.23 5.46 6.17
C LEU A 49 -5.37 5.35 5.16
N ARG A 50 -6.38 4.53 5.43
CA ARG A 50 -7.58 4.44 4.60
C ARG A 50 -8.38 5.73 4.55
N ALA A 51 -8.47 6.46 5.67
CA ALA A 51 -9.10 7.77 5.74
C ALA A 51 -8.27 8.80 4.97
N THR A 52 -6.97 8.89 5.25
CA THR A 52 -6.04 9.80 4.56
C THR A 52 -6.03 9.58 3.04
N LEU A 53 -6.09 8.32 2.58
CA LEU A 53 -6.23 8.01 1.16
C LEU A 53 -7.59 8.46 0.60
N ALA A 54 -8.69 8.27 1.35
CA ALA A 54 -10.03 8.68 0.92
C ALA A 54 -10.16 10.21 0.77
N ASP A 55 -9.52 10.95 1.68
CA ASP A 55 -9.50 12.41 1.69
C ASP A 55 -8.43 13.01 0.76
N GLU A 56 -7.72 12.16 0.00
CA GLU A 56 -6.64 12.52 -0.92
C GLU A 56 -5.49 13.30 -0.27
N GLU A 57 -5.31 13.10 1.03
CA GLU A 57 -4.30 13.79 1.81
C GLU A 57 -2.89 13.23 1.56
N PRO A 58 -1.83 14.06 1.64
CA PRO A 58 -0.46 13.60 1.40
C PRO A 58 0.01 12.60 2.46
N LEU A 59 0.65 11.50 2.02
CA LEU A 59 1.31 10.54 2.91
C LEU A 59 2.82 10.76 3.00
N ARG A 60 3.42 10.34 4.11
CA ARG A 60 4.87 10.24 4.29
C ARG A 60 5.43 9.10 3.42
N ALA A 61 6.72 9.18 3.10
CA ALA A 61 7.40 8.15 2.31
C ALA A 61 7.30 6.74 2.94
N SER A 62 7.41 6.65 4.28
CA SER A 62 7.23 5.39 5.01
C SER A 62 5.81 4.86 4.91
N GLU A 63 4.80 5.73 4.94
CA GLU A 63 3.39 5.35 4.84
C GLU A 63 3.07 4.82 3.45
N TRP A 64 3.62 5.43 2.39
CA TRP A 64 3.51 4.86 1.04
C TRP A 64 4.10 3.45 0.93
N ARG A 65 5.26 3.21 1.55
CA ARG A 65 5.89 1.86 1.56
C ARG A 65 5.02 0.84 2.30
N LYS A 66 4.57 1.19 3.52
CA LYS A 66 3.70 0.33 4.34
C LYS A 66 2.41 -0.02 3.61
N THR A 67 1.76 0.97 3.02
CA THR A 67 0.52 0.78 2.28
C THR A 67 0.72 -0.13 1.08
N LEU A 68 1.77 0.09 0.28
CA LEU A 68 2.04 -0.75 -0.89
C LEU A 68 2.33 -2.20 -0.52
N ILE A 69 3.26 -2.44 0.42
CA ILE A 69 3.63 -3.82 0.79
C ILE A 69 2.47 -4.57 1.46
N ALA A 70 1.67 -3.87 2.27
CA ALA A 70 0.48 -4.45 2.88
C ALA A 70 -0.56 -4.86 1.82
N THR A 71 -0.76 -4.04 0.79
CA THR A 71 -1.63 -4.38 -0.36
C THR A 71 -1.08 -5.54 -1.18
N GLU A 72 0.22 -5.57 -1.45
CA GLU A 72 0.85 -6.65 -2.22
C GLU A 72 0.71 -8.02 -1.55
N ILE A 73 0.99 -8.09 -0.25
CA ILE A 73 0.94 -9.35 0.50
C ILE A 73 -0.50 -9.83 0.63
N VAL A 74 -1.43 -8.94 0.99
CA VAL A 74 -2.82 -9.34 1.23
C VAL A 74 -3.50 -9.79 -0.06
N PHE A 75 -3.15 -9.19 -1.20
CA PHE A 75 -3.67 -9.61 -2.49
C PHE A 75 -3.07 -10.94 -2.95
N ALA A 76 -1.74 -11.11 -2.86
CA ALA A 76 -1.07 -12.24 -3.50
C ALA A 76 -1.00 -13.52 -2.65
N SER A 77 -1.29 -13.46 -1.35
CA SER A 77 -1.12 -14.59 -0.43
C SER A 77 -2.44 -15.15 0.06
N ASP A 78 -2.65 -16.46 -0.11
CA ASP A 78 -3.73 -17.20 0.56
C ASP A 78 -3.36 -17.65 1.97
N VAL A 79 -2.06 -17.65 2.30
CA VAL A 79 -1.57 -18.11 3.61
C VAL A 79 -1.73 -17.02 4.66
N PHE A 80 -1.39 -15.78 4.30
CA PHE A 80 -1.45 -14.64 5.20
C PHE A 80 -2.51 -13.62 4.81
N GLY A 81 -2.84 -13.56 3.52
CA GLY A 81 -3.69 -12.55 2.94
C GLY A 81 -5.11 -13.04 2.67
N SER A 82 -5.73 -12.41 1.69
CA SER A 82 -7.10 -12.61 1.25
C SER A 82 -7.13 -13.09 -0.21
N GLY A 83 -6.10 -13.75 -0.74
CA GLY A 83 -6.01 -14.03 -2.19
C GLY A 83 -7.26 -14.66 -2.80
N MET A 84 -7.71 -15.81 -2.28
CA MET A 84 -8.94 -16.47 -2.72
C MET A 84 -10.21 -15.64 -2.44
N ASP A 85 -10.21 -14.84 -1.37
CA ASP A 85 -11.36 -14.07 -0.94
C ASP A 85 -11.39 -12.65 -1.55
N TRP A 86 -10.33 -12.22 -2.22
CA TRP A 86 -10.10 -10.84 -2.63
C TRP A 86 -11.20 -10.33 -3.55
N SER A 87 -11.53 -11.11 -4.58
CA SER A 87 -12.62 -10.74 -5.49
C SER A 87 -13.99 -10.71 -4.81
N ILE A 88 -14.18 -11.50 -3.75
CA ILE A 88 -15.43 -11.58 -2.99
C ILE A 88 -15.56 -10.39 -2.06
N THR A 89 -14.50 -10.03 -1.33
CA THR A 89 -14.53 -8.98 -0.31
C THR A 89 -14.34 -7.58 -0.88
N THR A 90 -13.60 -7.45 -1.98
CA THR A 90 -13.28 -6.15 -2.59
C THR A 90 -14.08 -5.85 -3.85
N GLY A 91 -14.58 -6.87 -4.54
CA GLY A 91 -15.22 -6.76 -5.85
C GLY A 91 -14.25 -6.63 -7.03
N PHE A 92 -12.94 -6.61 -6.79
CA PHE A 92 -11.91 -6.56 -7.84
C PHE A 92 -11.44 -7.96 -8.21
N ALA A 93 -11.55 -8.32 -9.48
CA ALA A 93 -10.96 -9.56 -9.99
C ALA A 93 -9.42 -9.47 -10.04
N ASP A 94 -8.74 -10.62 -10.09
CA ASP A 94 -7.28 -10.67 -10.21
C ASP A 94 -6.79 -10.01 -11.50
N GLU A 95 -7.50 -10.24 -12.61
CA GLU A 95 -7.18 -9.68 -13.93
C GLU A 95 -7.29 -8.15 -13.95
N GLU A 96 -8.09 -7.57 -13.05
CA GLU A 96 -8.22 -6.12 -12.85
C GLU A 96 -7.19 -5.60 -11.84
N THR A 97 -7.00 -6.32 -10.74
CA THR A 97 -6.13 -5.90 -9.62
C THR A 97 -4.65 -5.91 -10.03
N LEU A 98 -4.20 -6.91 -10.78
CA LEU A 98 -2.79 -7.07 -11.16
C LEU A 98 -2.24 -5.87 -11.96
N PRO A 99 -2.89 -5.40 -13.05
CA PRO A 99 -2.47 -4.20 -13.75
C PRO A 99 -2.42 -2.97 -12.86
N ILE A 100 -3.44 -2.76 -12.03
CA ILE A 100 -3.52 -1.63 -11.09
C ILE A 100 -2.36 -1.67 -10.10
N LEU A 101 -2.07 -2.83 -9.53
CA LEU A 101 -0.97 -3.01 -8.57
C LEU A 101 0.39 -2.72 -9.24
N ARG A 102 0.56 -3.10 -10.51
CA ARG A 102 1.78 -2.80 -11.29
C ARG A 102 1.94 -1.31 -11.56
N ASP A 103 0.86 -0.58 -11.81
CA ASP A 103 0.90 0.88 -11.95
C ASP A 103 1.23 1.57 -10.62
N LEU A 104 0.58 1.14 -9.52
CA LEU A 104 0.88 1.59 -8.16
C LEU A 104 2.36 1.43 -7.80
N GLN A 105 2.92 0.24 -8.05
CA GLN A 105 4.34 -0.05 -7.84
C GLN A 105 5.23 0.94 -8.59
N ARG A 106 4.97 1.18 -9.88
CA ARG A 106 5.75 2.13 -10.69
C ARG A 106 5.66 3.56 -10.17
N LYS A 107 4.45 4.04 -9.88
CA LYS A 107 4.21 5.41 -9.41
C LYS A 107 4.86 5.66 -8.05
N ILE A 108 4.67 4.74 -7.11
CA ILE A 108 5.24 4.83 -5.77
C ILE A 108 6.77 4.71 -5.80
N ALA A 109 7.33 3.75 -6.55
CA ALA A 109 8.78 3.61 -6.71
C ALA A 109 9.42 4.87 -7.30
N ARG A 110 8.81 5.46 -8.34
CA ARG A 110 9.29 6.71 -8.93
C ARG A 110 9.25 7.85 -7.92
N ALA A 111 8.15 8.02 -7.20
CA ALA A 111 8.01 9.09 -6.20
C ALA A 111 9.02 8.96 -5.06
N LEU A 112 9.23 7.74 -4.55
CA LEU A 112 10.22 7.46 -3.49
C LEU A 112 11.66 7.62 -3.97
N GLY A 113 11.96 7.25 -5.23
CA GLY A 113 13.27 7.46 -5.85
C GLY A 113 13.58 8.94 -6.06
N SER A 114 12.61 9.71 -6.56
CA SER A 114 12.73 11.17 -6.71
C SER A 114 12.89 11.88 -5.37
N ALA A 115 12.25 11.41 -4.31
CA ALA A 115 12.44 11.94 -2.95
C ALA A 115 13.84 11.65 -2.37
N HIS A 116 14.51 10.59 -2.86
CA HIS A 116 15.89 10.26 -2.48
C HIS A 116 16.94 10.98 -3.35
N TYR A 117 16.56 11.43 -4.54
CA TYR A 117 17.45 12.17 -5.45
C TYR A 117 17.78 13.56 -4.89
N ARG A 118 19.05 13.76 -4.54
CA ARG A 118 19.64 15.07 -4.24
C ARG A 118 20.49 15.46 -5.46
N PRO A 119 20.18 16.54 -6.19
CA PRO A 119 21.07 16.96 -7.28
C PRO A 119 22.46 17.25 -6.70
N GLY A 120 23.50 16.71 -7.33
CA GLY A 120 24.87 17.06 -7.03
C GLY A 120 25.09 18.57 -7.24
N PRO A 121 26.03 19.20 -6.52
CA PRO A 121 26.31 20.62 -6.73
C PRO A 121 26.67 20.86 -8.21
N PRO A 122 26.24 21.97 -8.82
CA PRO A 122 26.57 22.27 -10.20
C PRO A 122 28.09 22.30 -10.37
N GLU A 123 28.59 21.59 -11.38
CA GLU A 123 29.99 21.69 -11.78
C GLU A 123 30.28 23.16 -12.12
N ARG A 124 31.20 23.76 -11.36
CA ARG A 124 31.70 25.10 -11.67
C ARG A 124 32.60 24.97 -12.89
N LEU A 125 32.08 25.36 -14.05
CA LEU A 125 32.87 25.70 -15.23
C LEU A 125 33.47 27.10 -15.07
#